data_AF-A0ABD5S5P3-F1
#
_entry.id   AF-A0ABD5S5P3-F1
#
_cell.length_a   1.000
_cell.length_b   1.000
_cell.length_c   1.000
_cell.angle_alpha   90.00
_cell.angle_beta   90.00
_cell.angle_gamma   90.00
#
_symmetry.space_group_name_H-M   'P 1'
#
loop_
_entity.id
_entity.type
_entity.pdbx_description
1 polymer ?
#
loop_
_entity_poly.entity_id
_entity_poly.type
_entity_poly.pdbx_seq_one_letter_code
_entity_poly.pdbx_strand_id
1 'polypeptide(L)'
;MIRRARAALDAAYVPYSEYRVGAALRTADGEVFVGCNIENANYSNSLHAEEVAVAEAVKNGHTEFERLAVTSGARDGVTPCGMCRQTLAEFGAEDLPV
;
A
#
# COMPACT_ATOMS: atom_id res chain seq x y z
N MET A 1 2.45 -12.54 -2.14
CA MET A 1 2.04 -11.16 -1.82
C MET A 1 1.83 -10.93 -0.33
N ILE A 2 0.83 -11.54 0.33
CA ILE A 2 0.51 -11.32 1.75
C ILE A 2 1.73 -11.42 2.70
N ARG A 3 2.67 -12.36 2.49
CA ARG A 3 3.89 -12.45 3.31
C ARG A 3 4.76 -11.18 3.22
N ARG A 4 4.88 -10.58 2.03
CA ARG A 4 5.63 -9.33 1.81
C ARG A 4 4.91 -8.14 2.46
N ALA A 5 3.58 -8.06 2.28
CA ALA A 5 2.77 -7.03 2.92
C ALA A 5 2.87 -7.08 4.46
N ARG A 6 2.89 -8.29 5.05
CA ARG A 6 3.10 -8.47 6.49
C ARG A 6 4.48 -8.04 6.96
N ALA A 7 5.52 -8.31 6.19
CA ALA A 7 6.87 -7.86 6.52
C ALA A 7 7.00 -6.32 6.47
N ALA A 8 6.22 -5.65 5.62
CA ALA A 8 6.21 -4.19 5.54
C ALA A 8 5.65 -3.51 6.80
N LEU A 9 4.85 -4.21 7.61
CA LEU A 9 4.31 -3.68 8.87
C LEU A 9 5.39 -3.22 9.85
N ASP A 10 6.58 -3.83 9.80
CA ASP A 10 7.69 -3.53 10.71
C ASP A 10 8.32 -2.16 10.44
N ALA A 11 8.09 -1.58 9.26
CA ALA A 11 8.58 -0.26 8.88
C ALA A 11 7.57 0.88 9.11
N ALA A 12 6.34 0.56 9.54
CA ALA A 12 5.28 1.55 9.71
C ALA A 12 5.61 2.58 10.81
N TYR A 13 5.40 3.86 10.51
CA TYR A 13 5.53 4.95 11.48
C TYR A 13 4.13 5.42 11.86
N VAL A 14 3.61 4.93 12.99
CA VAL A 14 2.20 5.11 13.38
C VAL A 14 2.02 5.53 14.85
N PRO A 15 2.68 6.61 15.34
CA PRO A 15 2.61 6.98 16.75
C PRO A 15 1.25 7.54 17.18
N TYR A 16 0.33 7.84 16.27
CA TYR A 16 -0.95 8.47 16.58
C TYR A 16 -2.10 7.45 16.64
N SER A 17 -2.24 6.59 15.62
CA SER A 17 -3.28 5.55 15.64
C SER A 17 -2.82 4.21 16.21
N GLU A 18 -1.50 3.96 16.24
CA GLU A 18 -0.89 2.67 16.56
C GLU A 18 -1.35 1.52 15.63
N TYR A 19 -2.05 1.85 14.53
CA TYR A 19 -2.63 0.90 13.60
C TYR A 19 -1.72 0.71 12.38
N ARG A 20 -0.92 -0.35 12.41
CA ARG A 20 0.03 -0.67 11.35
C ARG A 20 -0.67 -1.30 10.15
N VAL A 21 -0.42 -0.77 8.96
CA VAL A 21 -0.86 -1.30 7.67
C VAL A 21 0.35 -1.51 6.78
N GLY A 22 0.36 -2.63 6.06
CA GLY A 22 1.39 -3.00 5.11
C GLY A 22 0.77 -3.42 3.79
N ALA A 23 1.43 -3.07 2.70
CA ALA A 23 1.02 -3.37 1.33
C ALA A 23 2.18 -3.99 0.55
N ALA A 24 1.83 -4.85 -0.41
CA ALA A 24 2.76 -5.33 -1.41
C ALA A 24 2.09 -5.27 -2.78
N LEU A 25 2.69 -4.55 -3.71
CA LEU A 25 2.23 -4.35 -5.07
C LEU A 25 3.14 -5.14 -6.02
N ARG A 26 2.55 -5.95 -6.89
CA ARG A 26 3.28 -6.66 -7.96
C ARG A 26 3.03 -5.95 -9.27
N THR A 27 4.11 -5.59 -9.96
CA THR A 27 4.08 -4.99 -11.30
C THR A 27 3.85 -6.06 -12.37
N ALA A 28 3.49 -5.64 -13.58
CA ALA A 28 3.25 -6.54 -14.71
C ALA A 28 4.51 -7.34 -15.13
N ASP A 29 5.70 -6.76 -14.98
CA ASP A 29 7.00 -7.42 -15.21
C ASP A 29 7.47 -8.27 -14.01
N GLY A 30 6.70 -8.26 -12.92
CA GLY A 30 6.82 -9.20 -11.83
C GLY A 30 7.65 -8.73 -10.63
N GLU A 31 8.18 -7.52 -10.67
CA GLU A 31 8.79 -6.85 -9.53
C GLU A 31 7.77 -6.60 -8.41
N VAL A 32 8.24 -6.50 -7.18
CA VAL A 32 7.39 -6.32 -6.01
C VAL A 32 7.85 -5.13 -5.19
N PHE A 33 7.00 -4.11 -5.14
CA PHE A 33 7.16 -2.93 -4.30
C PHE A 33 6.33 -3.09 -3.03
N VAL A 34 6.85 -2.59 -1.92
CA VAL A 34 6.18 -2.68 -0.62
C VAL A 34 5.97 -1.29 -0.03
N GLY A 35 4.91 -1.15 0.75
CA GLY A 35 4.59 0.10 1.44
C GLY A 35 4.04 -0.17 2.83
N CYS A 36 4.12 0.85 3.68
CA CYS A 36 3.53 0.86 5.01
C CYS A 36 2.95 2.26 5.27
N ASN A 37 2.01 2.37 6.20
CA ASN A 37 1.47 3.68 6.53
C ASN A 37 2.48 4.50 7.35
N ILE A 38 2.53 5.80 7.03
CA ILE A 38 3.43 6.79 7.63
C ILE A 38 2.58 7.95 8.09
N GLU A 39 2.42 8.09 9.39
CA GLU A 39 1.56 9.12 9.95
C GLU A 39 2.31 10.44 10.15
N ASN A 40 1.53 11.52 10.12
CA ASN A 40 2.01 12.86 10.41
C ASN A 40 1.09 13.55 11.42
N ALA A 41 1.65 14.45 12.24
CA ALA A 41 0.86 15.26 13.19
C ALA A 41 -0.26 16.06 12.49
N ASN A 42 0.00 16.52 11.26
CA ASN A 42 -1.05 16.95 10.36
C ASN A 42 -1.64 15.72 9.67
N TYR A 43 -2.77 15.21 10.16
CA TYR A 43 -3.31 13.90 9.74
C TYR A 43 -3.61 13.83 8.23
N SER A 44 -3.89 14.96 7.59
CA SER A 44 -4.08 15.04 6.13
C SER A 44 -2.82 14.76 5.32
N ASN A 45 -1.63 14.79 5.95
CA ASN A 45 -0.34 14.49 5.33
C ASN A 45 0.11 13.04 5.58
N SER A 46 -0.69 12.22 6.28
CA SER A 46 -0.38 10.80 6.46
C SER A 46 -0.46 10.08 5.13
N LEU A 47 0.45 9.13 4.92
CA LEU A 47 0.50 8.29 3.72
C LEU A 47 -0.01 6.90 4.05
N HIS A 48 -0.85 6.34 3.18
CA HIS A 48 -1.32 4.96 3.32
C HIS A 48 -0.34 3.96 2.70
N ALA A 49 -0.38 2.72 3.17
CA ALA A 49 0.55 1.68 2.73
C ALA A 49 0.46 1.42 1.21
N GLU A 50 -0.76 1.44 0.67
CA GLU A 50 -1.06 1.27 -0.74
C GLU A 50 -0.44 2.38 -1.58
N GLU A 51 -0.57 3.63 -1.15
CA GLU A 51 -0.04 4.80 -1.85
C GLU A 51 1.49 4.81 -1.82
N VAL A 52 2.10 4.41 -0.71
CA VAL A 52 3.56 4.26 -0.61
C VAL A 52 4.06 3.18 -1.58
N ALA A 53 3.39 2.04 -1.66
CA ALA A 53 3.76 0.97 -2.58
C ALA A 53 3.63 1.40 -4.06
N VAL A 54 2.55 2.10 -4.40
CA VAL A 54 2.34 2.66 -5.75
C VAL A 54 3.37 3.74 -6.07
N ALA A 55 3.61 4.68 -5.15
CA ALA A 55 4.57 5.75 -5.34
C ALA A 55 5.98 5.21 -5.57
N GLU A 56 6.40 4.19 -4.83
CA GLU A 56 7.72 3.58 -5.05
C GLU A 56 7.79 2.86 -6.40
N ALA A 57 6.77 2.11 -6.80
CA ALA A 57 6.73 1.47 -8.12
C ALA A 57 6.82 2.50 -9.27
N VAL A 58 6.00 3.56 -9.20
CA VAL A 58 5.97 4.63 -10.21
C VAL A 58 7.29 5.40 -10.24
N LYS A 59 7.88 5.72 -9.08
CA LYS A 59 9.20 6.38 -9.00
C LYS A 59 10.30 5.54 -9.67
N ASN A 60 10.19 4.22 -9.63
CA ASN A 60 11.11 3.29 -10.30
C ASN A 60 10.70 2.95 -11.74
N GLY A 61 9.69 3.62 -12.30
CA GLY A 61 9.31 3.53 -13.71
C GLY A 61 8.24 2.48 -14.04
N HIS A 62 7.58 1.89 -13.04
CA HIS A 62 6.51 0.92 -13.26
C HIS A 62 5.14 1.56 -13.11
N THR A 63 4.32 1.50 -14.17
CA THR A 63 2.95 2.03 -14.20
C THR A 63 1.90 0.99 -14.57
N GLU A 64 2.28 -0.29 -14.67
CA GLU A 64 1.38 -1.41 -14.93
C GLU A 64 1.47 -2.42 -13.80
N PHE A 65 0.32 -2.73 -13.18
CA PHE A 65 0.26 -3.55 -11.98
C PHE A 65 -0.60 -4.79 -12.17
N GLU A 66 -0.14 -5.93 -11.65
CA GLU A 66 -0.84 -7.20 -11.72
C GLU A 66 -1.77 -7.42 -10.54
N ARG A 67 -1.34 -7.05 -9.32
CA ARG A 67 -2.12 -7.24 -8.09
C ARG A 67 -1.52 -6.49 -6.91
N LEU A 68 -2.38 -6.15 -5.96
CA LEU A 68 -2.02 -5.63 -4.65
C LEU A 68 -2.34 -6.69 -3.59
N ALA A 69 -1.67 -6.63 -2.44
CA ALA A 69 -2.15 -7.28 -1.22
C ALA A 69 -1.97 -6.32 -0.06
N VAL A 70 -3.01 -6.17 0.75
CA VAL A 70 -3.02 -5.28 1.93
C VAL A 70 -3.27 -6.10 3.19
N THR A 71 -2.64 -5.71 4.30
CA THR A 71 -2.85 -6.34 5.60
C THR A 71 -2.66 -5.31 6.70
N SER A 72 -3.39 -5.47 7.79
CA SER A 72 -3.12 -4.76 9.05
C SER A 72 -2.34 -5.65 10.01
N GLY A 73 -1.73 -5.04 11.03
CA GLY A 73 -1.19 -5.76 12.19
C GLY A 73 -2.27 -6.51 12.98
N ALA A 74 -3.50 -6.00 12.99
CA ALA A 74 -4.65 -6.60 13.65
C ALA A 74 -5.22 -7.82 12.90
N ARG A 75 -4.93 -7.95 11.59
CA ARG A 75 -5.42 -9.05 10.72
C ARG A 75 -6.96 -9.12 10.66
N ASP A 76 -7.57 -7.95 10.65
CA ASP A 76 -9.02 -7.71 10.66
C ASP A 76 -9.66 -7.64 9.26
N GLY A 77 -8.90 -7.92 8.20
CA GLY A 77 -9.40 -7.83 6.83
C GLY A 77 -9.53 -6.41 6.31
N VAL A 78 -8.63 -5.51 6.74
CA VAL A 78 -8.53 -4.13 6.21
C VAL A 78 -8.66 -4.08 4.69
N THR A 79 -9.48 -3.13 4.21
CA THR A 79 -9.67 -2.85 2.78
C THR A 79 -9.20 -1.44 2.47
N PRO A 80 -8.74 -1.15 1.24
CA PRO A 80 -8.30 0.20 0.88
C PRO A 80 -9.38 1.25 1.11
N CYS A 81 -8.97 2.38 1.68
CA CYS A 81 -9.83 3.54 1.87
C CYS A 81 -10.16 4.21 0.52
N GLY A 82 -11.09 5.18 0.52
CA GLY A 82 -11.50 5.87 -0.71
C GLY A 82 -10.35 6.54 -1.47
N MET A 83 -9.38 7.12 -0.76
CA MET A 83 -8.21 7.78 -1.36
C MET A 83 -7.30 6.76 -2.05
N CYS A 84 -6.97 5.66 -1.37
CA CYS A 84 -6.19 4.58 -1.98
C CYS A 84 -6.88 3.97 -3.20
N ARG A 85 -8.21 3.79 -3.16
CA ARG A 85 -8.97 3.32 -4.32
C ARG A 85 -8.86 4.27 -5.51
N GLN A 86 -8.88 5.58 -5.28
CA GLN A 86 -8.68 6.56 -6.34
C GLN A 86 -7.27 6.49 -6.92
N THR A 87 -6.23 6.37 -6.08
CA THR A 87 -4.84 6.16 -6.54
C THR A 87 -4.71 4.87 -7.35
N LEU A 88 -5.32 3.77 -6.89
CA LEU A 88 -5.30 2.50 -7.62
C LEU A 88 -6.07 2.57 -8.94
N ALA A 89 -7.14 3.37 -9.03
CA ALA A 89 -7.87 3.59 -10.28
C ALA A 89 -7.07 4.43 -11.30
N GLU A 90 -6.16 5.30 -10.85
CA GLU A 90 -5.29 6.09 -11.72
C GLU A 90 -4.16 5.25 -12.32
N PHE A 91 -3.53 4.39 -11.50
CA PHE A 91 -2.32 3.66 -11.89
C PHE A 91 -2.53 2.16 -12.14
N GLY A 92 -3.67 1.61 -11.76
CA GLY A 92 -4.03 0.19 -11.93
C GLY A 92 -5.09 0.00 -13.01
N ALA A 93 -5.22 -1.25 -13.48
CA ALA A 93 -6.36 -1.64 -14.32
C ALA A 93 -7.67 -1.58 -13.53
N GLU A 94 -8.80 -1.39 -14.23
CA GLU A 94 -10.16 -1.37 -13.62
C GLU A 94 -10.43 -2.59 -12.73
N ASP A 95 -9.85 -3.74 -13.06
CA ASP A 95 -10.04 -5.03 -12.39
C ASP A 95 -8.83 -5.45 -11.53
N LEU A 96 -7.93 -4.53 -11.17
CA LEU A 96 -6.75 -4.81 -10.35
C LEU A 96 -7.15 -5.61 -9.08
N PRO A 97 -6.71 -6.87 -8.93
CA PRO A 97 -7.01 -7.67 -7.75
C PRO A 97 -6.32 -7.11 -6.51
N VAL A 98 -7.07 -6.99 -5.41
CA VAL A 98 -6.59 -6.52 -4.08
C VAL A 98 -6.86 -7.55 -2.99
#